data_AF-A0A9Q4MKI3-F1
#
_entry.id   AF-A0A9Q4MKI3-F1
#
_cell.length_a   1.000
_cell.length_b   1.000
_cell.length_c   1.000
_cell.angle_alpha   90.00
_cell.angle_beta   90.00
_cell.angle_gamma   90.00
#
_symmetry.space_group_name_H-M   'P 1'
#
loop_
_entity.id
_entity.type
_entity.pdbx_description
1 polymer ?
#
loop_
_entity_poly.entity_id
_entity_poly.type
_entity_poly.pdbx_seq_one_letter_code
_entity_poly.pdbx_strand_id
1 'polypeptide(L)'
;MFDIGFSELLLIAVVALVVLGPERLPKAARFTGLLVRRARAQWESIKQELERELEAEALKRNLQNAQQVIHDAQAQLQSNQQDMDIQNSISILHEQTKRDIHPDHDTNTL
;
A
#
# COMPACT_ATOMS: atom_id res chain seq x y z
N MET A 1 16.12 -20.95 -11.91
CA MET A 1 15.25 -21.89 -12.64
C MET A 1 14.72 -21.23 -13.91
N PHE A 2 15.62 -20.96 -14.86
CA PHE A 2 15.31 -20.49 -16.21
C PHE A 2 16.47 -20.93 -17.12
N ASP A 3 16.69 -22.24 -17.22
CA ASP A 3 17.62 -22.81 -18.19
C ASP A 3 16.89 -22.98 -19.52
N ILE A 4 16.52 -21.86 -20.16
CA ILE A 4 16.01 -21.90 -21.53
C ILE A 4 17.22 -21.97 -22.45
N GLY A 5 17.54 -23.18 -22.88
CA GLY A 5 18.56 -23.45 -23.88
C GLY A 5 18.11 -23.07 -25.29
N PHE A 6 19.06 -23.14 -26.23
CA PHE A 6 18.79 -22.86 -27.65
C PHE A 6 17.73 -23.82 -28.23
N SER A 7 17.74 -25.08 -27.78
CA SER A 7 16.77 -26.12 -28.16
C SER A 7 15.33 -25.75 -27.80
N GLU A 8 15.12 -25.29 -26.57
CA GLU A 8 13.80 -24.93 -26.04
C GLU A 8 13.25 -23.71 -26.80
N LEU A 9 14.11 -22.73 -27.10
CA LEU A 9 13.72 -21.55 -27.87
C LEU A 9 13.31 -21.93 -29.29
N LEU A 10 14.04 -22.85 -29.93
CA LEU A 10 13.69 -23.36 -31.26
C LEU A 10 12.36 -24.11 -31.25
N LEU A 11 12.12 -24.98 -30.25
CA LEU A 11 10.86 -25.69 -30.10
C LEU A 11 9.68 -24.72 -29.96
N ILE A 12 9.82 -23.70 -29.11
CA ILE A 12 8.79 -22.66 -28.93
C ILE A 12 8.55 -21.90 -30.24
N ALA A 13 9.62 -21.55 -30.98
CA ALA A 13 9.50 -20.88 -32.26
C ALA A 13 8.72 -21.73 -33.28
N VAL A 14 8.99 -23.03 -33.37
CA VAL A 14 8.26 -23.95 -34.24
C VAL A 14 6.79 -24.04 -33.85
N VAL A 15 6.49 -24.22 -32.55
CA VAL A 15 5.10 -24.25 -32.06
C VAL A 15 4.37 -22.95 -32.38
N ALA A 16 5.01 -21.81 -32.16
CA ALA A 16 4.45 -20.49 -32.48
C ALA A 16 4.16 -20.34 -33.97
N LEU A 17 5.05 -20.83 -34.85
CA LEU A 17 4.84 -20.82 -36.30
C LEU A 17 3.66 -21.71 -36.71
N VAL A 18 3.46 -22.86 -36.08
CA VAL A 18 2.35 -23.77 -36.39
C VAL A 18 1.01 -23.19 -35.92
N VAL A 19 0.96 -22.69 -34.69
CA VAL A 19 -0.28 -22.18 -34.07
C VAL A 19 -0.72 -20.85 -34.69
N LEU A 20 0.21 -19.92 -34.82
CA LEU A 20 -0.09 -18.57 -35.30
C LEU A 20 0.03 -18.47 -36.82
N GLY A 21 0.90 -19.28 -37.44
CA GLY A 21 1.26 -19.21 -38.84
C GLY A 21 2.53 -18.37 -39.09
N PRO A 22 3.38 -18.75 -40.06
CA PRO A 22 4.64 -18.05 -40.37
C PRO A 22 4.42 -16.61 -40.87
N GLU A 23 3.28 -16.31 -41.48
CA GLU A 23 2.96 -14.97 -41.98
C GLU A 23 2.45 -14.03 -40.88
N ARG A 24 1.86 -14.59 -39.81
CA ARG A 24 1.20 -13.82 -38.75
C ARG A 24 2.12 -13.55 -37.57
N LEU A 25 3.08 -14.43 -37.29
CA LEU A 25 4.12 -14.23 -36.28
C LEU A 25 4.91 -12.92 -36.47
N PRO A 26 5.45 -12.58 -37.65
CA PRO A 26 6.16 -11.32 -37.85
C PRO A 26 5.23 -10.10 -37.71
N LYS A 27 3.94 -10.24 -38.06
CA LYS A 27 2.95 -9.17 -37.89
C LYS A 27 2.64 -8.93 -36.41
N ALA A 28 2.48 -9.98 -35.61
CA ALA A 28 2.28 -9.90 -34.16
C ALA A 28 3.52 -9.34 -33.45
N ALA A 29 4.72 -9.82 -33.78
CA ALA A 29 5.97 -9.31 -33.22
C ALA A 29 6.16 -7.81 -33.54
N ARG A 30 5.83 -7.37 -34.76
CA ARG A 30 5.83 -5.95 -35.12
C ARG A 30 4.82 -5.14 -34.33
N PHE A 31 3.60 -5.65 -34.14
CA PHE A 31 2.57 -4.94 -33.37
C PHE A 31 2.97 -4.79 -31.91
N THR A 32 3.36 -5.89 -31.25
CA THR A 32 3.84 -5.89 -29.87
C THR A 32 5.10 -5.04 -29.73
N GLY A 33 6.04 -5.14 -30.67
CA GLY A 33 7.26 -4.34 -30.67
C GLY A 33 6.97 -2.83 -30.79
N LEU A 34 6.02 -2.43 -31.63
CA LEU A 34 5.60 -1.03 -31.74
C LEU A 34 4.93 -0.53 -30.46
N LEU A 35 4.11 -1.36 -29.82
CA LEU A 35 3.44 -1.02 -28.56
C LEU A 35 4.45 -0.86 -27.42
N VAL A 36 5.36 -1.84 -27.27
CA VAL A 36 6.46 -1.79 -26.29
C VAL A 36 7.38 -0.61 -26.56
N ARG A 37 7.70 -0.30 -27.83
CA ARG A 37 8.52 0.86 -28.19
C ARG A 37 7.85 2.17 -27.75
N ARG A 38 6.53 2.30 -27.95
CA ARG A 38 5.77 3.48 -27.52
C ARG A 38 5.71 3.58 -26.00
N ALA A 39 5.44 2.48 -25.30
CA ALA A 39 5.46 2.43 -23.84
C ALA A 39 6.84 2.81 -23.29
N ARG A 40 7.92 2.29 -23.89
CA ARG A 40 9.30 2.62 -23.54
C ARG A 40 9.62 4.10 -23.78
N ALA A 41 9.16 4.67 -24.88
CA ALA A 41 9.34 6.09 -25.15
C ALA A 41 8.61 6.98 -24.14
N GLN A 42 7.43 6.56 -23.66
CA GLN A 42 6.68 7.27 -22.61
C GLN A 42 7.36 7.17 -21.24
N TRP A 43 7.93 6.02 -20.89
CA TRP A 43 8.74 5.90 -19.66
C TRP A 43 10.00 6.75 -19.72
N GLU A 44 10.64 6.84 -20.88
CA GLU A 44 11.82 7.67 -21.07
C GLU A 44 11.47 9.17 -20.97
N SER A 45 10.35 9.63 -21.53
CA SER A 45 9.92 11.02 -21.38
C SER A 45 9.55 11.37 -19.94
N ILE A 46 8.86 10.47 -19.23
CA ILE A 46 8.56 10.65 -17.80
C ILE A 46 9.85 10.69 -16.99
N LYS A 47 10.82 9.83 -17.30
CA LYS A 47 12.14 9.84 -16.66
C LYS A 47 12.87 11.16 -16.94
N GLN A 48 12.83 11.68 -18.17
CA GLN A 48 13.49 12.94 -18.53
C GLN A 48 12.83 14.17 -17.90
N GLU A 49 11.50 14.18 -17.74
CA GLU A 49 10.78 15.21 -17.02
C GLU A 49 11.06 15.14 -15.52
N LEU A 50 11.02 13.92 -14.98
CA LEU A 50 11.41 13.65 -13.60
C LEU A 50 12.88 14.01 -13.35
N GLU A 51 13.81 13.73 -14.28
CA GLU A 51 15.24 14.04 -14.13
C GLU A 51 15.55 15.53 -14.35
N ARG A 52 14.69 16.27 -15.08
CA ARG A 52 14.75 17.73 -15.18
C ARG A 52 14.18 18.44 -13.94
N GLU A 53 13.37 17.75 -13.15
CA GLU A 53 12.78 18.27 -11.90
C GLU A 53 13.35 17.60 -10.63
N LEU A 54 14.16 16.55 -10.81
CA LEU A 54 15.02 15.92 -9.81
C LEU A 54 16.38 16.62 -9.76
N GLU A 55 16.37 17.86 -9.31
CA GLU A 55 17.19 18.07 -8.11
C GLU A 55 16.43 17.37 -6.97
N ALA A 56 17.12 16.64 -6.08
CA ALA A 56 16.59 15.65 -5.12
C ALA A 56 15.36 16.03 -4.25
N GLU A 57 14.82 17.23 -4.42
CA GLU A 57 13.73 17.87 -3.71
C GLU A 57 12.34 17.29 -4.02
N ALA A 58 12.01 16.90 -5.26
CA ALA A 58 10.66 16.40 -5.60
C ALA A 58 10.38 15.00 -5.03
N LEU A 59 11.32 14.06 -5.17
CA LEU A 59 11.21 12.73 -4.56
C LEU A 59 11.24 12.80 -3.03
N LYS A 60 12.07 13.69 -2.46
CA LYS A 60 12.14 13.96 -1.02
C LYS A 60 10.84 14.53 -0.46
N ARG A 61 10.20 15.48 -1.17
CA ARG A 61 8.89 16.05 -0.80
C ARG A 61 7.78 14.99 -0.78
N ASN A 62 7.70 14.13 -1.79
CA ASN A 62 6.69 13.08 -1.83
C ASN A 62 6.88 12.04 -0.71
N LEU A 63 8.13 11.67 -0.40
CA LEU A 63 8.43 10.78 0.72
C LEU A 63 8.16 11.42 2.08
N GLN A 64 8.44 12.72 2.26
CA GLN A 64 8.11 13.45 3.48
C GLN A 64 6.60 13.57 3.70
N ASN A 65 5.84 13.93 2.66
CA ASN A 65 4.39 14.02 2.74
C ASN A 65 3.77 12.65 3.10
N ALA A 66 4.26 11.56 2.49
CA ALA A 66 3.80 10.21 2.81
C ALA A 66 4.11 9.82 4.28
N GLN A 67 5.30 10.16 4.79
CA GLN A 67 5.64 9.94 6.20
C GLN A 67 4.76 10.76 7.14
N GLN A 68 4.47 12.03 6.80
CA GLN A 68 3.60 12.89 7.60
C GLN A 68 2.18 12.32 7.68
N VAL A 69 1.61 11.89 6.55
CA VAL A 69 0.29 11.26 6.52
C VAL A 69 0.25 9.99 7.38
N ILE A 70 1.32 9.18 7.38
CA ILE A 70 1.42 7.99 8.23
C ILE A 70 1.55 8.37 9.71
N HIS A 71 2.36 9.38 10.05
CA HIS A 71 2.51 9.86 11.42
C HIS A 71 1.21 10.45 11.97
N ASP A 72 0.51 11.25 11.17
CA ASP A 72 -0.76 11.86 11.56
C ASP A 72 -1.85 10.80 11.70
N ALA A 73 -1.87 9.79 10.82
CA ALA A 73 -2.76 8.64 10.97
C ALA A 73 -2.44 7.85 12.25
N GLN A 74 -1.16 7.64 12.57
CA GLN A 74 -0.76 6.92 13.78
C GLN A 74 -1.06 7.72 15.06
N ALA A 75 -0.86 9.05 15.04
CA ALA A 75 -1.21 9.94 16.14
C ALA A 75 -2.72 9.97 16.40
N GLN A 76 -3.53 10.01 15.33
CA GLN A 76 -5.00 9.91 15.43
C GLN A 76 -5.44 8.55 15.96
N LEU A 77 -4.78 7.46 15.58
CA LEU A 77 -5.08 6.13 16.12
C LEU A 77 -4.73 6.01 17.61
N GLN A 78 -3.61 6.60 18.03
CA GLN A 78 -3.21 6.62 19.44
C GLN A 78 -4.12 7.50 20.30
N SER A 79 -4.51 8.69 19.81
CA SER A 79 -5.45 9.56 20.54
C SER A 79 -6.83 8.92 20.66
N ASN A 80 -7.33 8.29 19.57
CA ASN A 80 -8.60 7.58 19.59
C ASN A 80 -8.57 6.37 20.54
N GLN A 81 -7.44 5.68 20.68
CA GLN A 81 -7.28 4.60 21.67
C GLN A 81 -7.27 5.15 23.10
N GLN A 82 -6.55 6.24 23.36
CA GLN A 82 -6.46 6.85 24.69
C GLN A 82 -7.80 7.40 25.18
N ASP A 83 -8.58 8.03 24.30
CA ASP A 83 -9.92 8.53 24.64
C ASP A 83 -10.88 7.37 24.96
N MET A 84 -10.77 6.24 24.25
CA MET A 84 -11.56 5.05 24.58
C MET A 84 -11.20 4.47 25.95
N ASP A 85 -9.92 4.39 26.29
CA ASP A 85 -9.47 3.83 27.58
C ASP A 85 -9.87 4.71 28.77
N ILE A 86 -9.82 6.03 28.62
CA ILE A 86 -10.27 6.98 29.64
C ILE A 86 -11.80 6.89 29.81
N GLN A 87 -12.56 6.82 28.72
CA GLN A 87 -14.02 6.70 28.76
C GLN A 87 -14.46 5.39 29.44
N ASN A 88 -13.75 4.29 29.15
CA ASN A 88 -13.98 3.02 29.79
C ASN A 88 -13.67 3.10 31.29
N SER A 89 -12.52 3.68 31.66
CA SER A 89 -12.11 3.83 33.06
C SER A 89 -13.10 4.67 33.89
N ILE A 90 -13.63 5.76 33.33
CA ILE A 90 -14.63 6.59 34.02
C ILE A 90 -15.95 5.84 34.23
N SER A 91 -16.36 4.98 33.30
CA SER A 91 -17.59 4.21 33.45
C SER A 91 -17.47 3.12 34.53
N ILE A 92 -16.31 2.46 34.66
CA ILE A 92 -16.06 1.49 35.76
C ILE A 92 -16.02 2.18 37.13
N LEU A 93 -15.44 3.38 37.21
CA LEU A 93 -15.39 4.16 38.46
C LEU A 93 -16.79 4.65 38.88
N HIS A 94 -17.62 5.04 37.91
CA HIS A 94 -19.01 5.45 38.18
C HIS A 94 -19.85 4.29 38.73
N GLU A 95 -19.56 3.05 38.33
CA GLU A 95 -20.27 1.88 38.85
C GLU A 95 -19.88 1.55 40.30
N GLN A 96 -18.63 1.81 40.71
CA GLN A 96 -18.17 1.58 42.09
C GLN A 96 -18.75 2.59 43.08
N THR A 97 -18.83 3.87 42.72
CA THR A 97 -19.36 4.91 43.63
C THR A 97 -20.84 4.69 43.97
N LYS A 98 -21.63 4.02 43.12
CA LYS A 98 -23.05 3.76 43.39
C LYS A 98 -23.28 2.64 44.43
N ARG A 99 -22.29 1.80 44.74
CA ARG A 99 -22.42 0.74 45.76
C ARG A 99 -22.10 1.20 47.18
N ASP A 100 -21.35 2.27 47.36
CA ASP A 100 -20.92 2.74 48.69
C ASP A 100 -21.87 3.79 49.30
N ILE A 101 -22.93 4.18 48.59
CA ILE A 101 -23.97 5.09 49.10
C ILE A 101 -25.23 4.28 49.43
N HIS A 102 -25.12 3.38 50.41
CA HIS A 102 -26.27 2.97 51.21
C HIS A 102 -25.97 3.37 52.66
N PRO A 103 -26.64 4.39 53.22
CA PRO A 103 -26.43 4.78 54.59
C PRO A 103 -27.23 3.82 55.47
N ASP A 104 -26.57 2.79 56.01
CA ASP A 104 -27.19 1.99 57.06
C ASP A 104 -27.11 2.78 58.36
N HIS A 105 -28.23 3.43 58.62
CA HIS A 105 -28.46 4.30 59.75
C HIS A 105 -28.98 3.40 60.87
N ASP A 106 -28.11 2.96 61.78
CA ASP A 106 -28.58 2.39 63.04
C ASP A 106 -27.79 2.92 64.23
N THR A 107 -28.47 3.86 64.87
CA THR A 107 -28.33 4.33 66.23
C THR A 107 -28.72 3.22 67.21
N ASN A 108 -27.83 2.83 68.12
CA ASN A 108 -28.21 2.42 69.49
C ASN A 108 -26.92 2.33 70.33
N THR A 109 -26.65 3.31 71.20
CA THR A 109 -27.08 3.37 72.62
C THR A 109 -26.58 2.22 73.49
N LEU A 110 -25.79 2.65 74.48
CA LEU A 110 -25.54 2.08 75.82
C LEU A 110 -24.64 0.85 75.92
#